data_AF-A0AA38UF68-F1
#
_entry.id   AF-A0AA38UF68-F1
#
_cell.length_a   1.000
_cell.length_b   1.000
_cell.length_c   1.000
_cell.angle_alpha   90.00
_cell.angle_beta   90.00
_cell.angle_gamma   90.00
#
_symmetry.space_group_name_H-M   'P 1'
#
loop_
_entity.id
_entity.type
_entity.pdbx_description
1 polymer ?
#
loop_
_entity_poly.entity_id
_entity_poly.type
_entity_poly.pdbx_seq_one_letter_code
_entity_poly.pdbx_strand_id
1 'polypeptide(L)' 'MQTGRTLRQMFSTILLFCNPQHPEELWHDFWPHICDDLEHRLQIMGRSHPSTEDVQDYGLY' A
#
# COMPACT_ATOMS: atom_id res chain seq x y z
N MET A 1 -13.67 6.73 -8.37
CA MET A 1 -13.29 5.30 -8.40
C MET A 1 -12.52 5.02 -7.12
N GLN A 2 -12.80 3.89 -6.46
CA GLN A 2 -12.58 3.70 -5.02
C GLN A 2 -11.09 3.74 -4.66
N THR A 3 -10.72 4.81 -3.98
CA THR A 3 -9.37 5.29 -3.64
C THR A 3 -8.57 4.28 -2.82
N GLY A 4 -7.28 4.06 -3.12
CA GLY A 4 -6.37 3.19 -2.36
C GLY A 4 -6.33 3.46 -0.84
N ARG A 5 -6.78 4.64 -0.38
CA ARG A 5 -7.09 4.93 1.04
C ARG A 5 -8.05 3.92 1.68
N THR A 6 -9.13 3.52 1.01
CA THR A 6 -10.12 2.58 1.54
C THR A 6 -9.54 1.17 1.60
N LEU A 7 -8.82 0.76 0.56
CA LEU A 7 -8.11 -0.52 0.51
C LEU A 7 -7.07 -0.62 1.63
N ARG A 8 -6.30 0.45 1.89
CA ARG A 8 -5.38 0.53 3.02
C ARG A 8 -6.06 0.36 4.36
N GLN A 9 -7.15 1.09 4.58
CA GLN A 9 -7.92 0.94 5.83
C GLN A 9 -8.42 -0.49 6.00
N MET A 10 -8.97 -1.09 4.94
CA MET A 10 -9.46 -2.45 4.95
C MET A 10 -8.35 -3.47 5.22
N PHE A 11 -7.20 -3.30 4.59
CA PHE A 11 -6.00 -4.11 4.82
C PHE A 11 -5.53 -4.00 6.27
N SER A 12 -5.42 -2.78 6.83
CA SER A 12 -5.10 -2.57 8.25
C SER A 12 -6.14 -3.21 9.18
N THR A 13 -7.43 -3.15 8.84
CA THR A 13 -8.51 -3.81 9.59
C THR A 13 -8.34 -5.34 9.56
N ILE A 14 -8.04 -5.93 8.40
CA ILE A 14 -7.80 -7.37 8.30
C ILE A 14 -6.60 -7.78 9.16
N LEU A 15 -5.49 -7.05 9.07
CA LEU A 15 -4.30 -7.31 9.88
C LEU A 15 -4.59 -7.22 11.39
N LEU A 16 -5.33 -6.20 11.82
CA LEU A 16 -5.59 -5.94 13.24
C LEU A 16 -6.66 -6.85 13.86
N PHE A 17 -7.70 -7.21 13.10
CA PHE A 17 -8.90 -7.86 13.65
C PHE A 17 -9.12 -9.29 13.15
N CYS A 18 -8.61 -9.63 11.97
CA CYS A 18 -8.80 -10.97 11.39
C CYS A 18 -7.58 -11.87 11.56
N ASN A 19 -6.44 -11.32 12.00
CA ASN A 19 -5.20 -12.03 12.27
C ASN A 19 -4.89 -13.08 11.18
N PRO A 20 -4.74 -12.63 9.91
CA PRO A 20 -4.59 -13.54 8.77
C PRO A 20 -3.39 -14.46 8.98
N GLN A 21 -3.52 -15.68 8.50
CA GLN A 21 -2.48 -16.71 8.67
C GLN A 21 -1.20 -16.37 7.89
N HIS A 22 -1.35 -15.67 6.75
CA HIS A 22 -0.28 -15.23 5.86
C HIS A 22 -0.50 -13.78 5.40
N PRO A 23 -0.23 -12.77 6.24
CA PRO A 23 -0.36 -11.36 5.87
C PRO A 23 0.57 -10.95 4.72
N GLU A 24 1.70 -11.62 4.57
CA GLU A 24 2.68 -11.39 3.51
C GLU A 24 2.14 -11.76 2.12
N GLU A 25 1.41 -12.87 2.00
CA GLU A 25 0.77 -13.29 0.74
C GLU A 25 -0.32 -12.29 0.35
N LEU A 26 -1.13 -11.86 1.33
CA LEU A 26 -2.15 -10.84 1.13
C LEU A 26 -1.54 -9.50 0.70
N TRP A 27 -0.39 -9.11 1.27
CA TRP A 27 0.32 -7.92 0.79
C TRP A 27 0.84 -8.11 -0.63
N HIS A 28 1.48 -9.24 -0.96
CA HIS A 28 2.02 -9.49 -2.29
C HIS A 28 0.96 -9.39 -3.39
N ASP A 29 -0.23 -9.93 -3.15
CA ASP A 29 -1.30 -9.93 -4.14
C ASP A 29 -1.99 -8.57 -4.28
N PHE A 30 -2.12 -7.80 -3.20
CA PHE A 30 -2.96 -6.60 -3.17
C PHE A 30 -2.20 -5.28 -3.04
N TRP A 31 -0.89 -5.28 -2.77
CA TRP A 31 -0.10 -4.04 -2.64
C TRP A 31 -0.24 -3.07 -3.84
N PRO A 32 -0.35 -3.51 -5.12
CA PRO A 32 -0.48 -2.57 -6.23
C PRO A 32 -1.77 -1.75 -6.14
N HIS A 33 -2.85 -2.38 -5.68
CA HIS A 33 -4.15 -1.73 -5.49
C HIS A 33 -4.21 -0.89 -4.21
N ILE A 34 -3.52 -1.35 -3.15
CA ILE A 34 -3.40 -0.62 -1.89
C ILE A 34 -2.56 0.66 -2.06
N CYS A 35 -1.56 0.60 -2.95
CA CYS A 35 -0.62 1.69 -3.22
C CYS A 35 -0.89 2.45 -4.52
N ASP A 36 -2.04 2.23 -5.18
CA ASP A 36 -2.43 2.88 -6.44
C ASP A 36 -2.32 4.42 -6.39
N ASP A 37 -2.73 5.03 -5.27
CA ASP A 37 -2.60 6.49 -5.06
C ASP A 37 -1.29 6.90 -4.37
N LEU A 38 -0.48 5.95 -3.92
CA LEU A 38 0.73 6.22 -3.13
C LEU A 38 1.83 6.83 -4.00
N GLU A 39 2.00 6.38 -5.24
CA GLU A 39 2.97 6.94 -6.19
C GLU A 39 2.75 8.45 -6.37
N HIS A 40 1.51 8.84 -6.66
CA HIS A 40 1.13 10.24 -6.81
C HIS A 40 1.32 11.05 -5.52
N ARG A 41 1.07 10.45 -4.35
CA ARG A 41 1.32 11.09 -3.05
C ARG A 41 2.80 11.27 -2.75
N LEU A 42 3.64 10.30 -3.07
CA LEU A 42 5.10 10.38 -2.91
C LEU A 42 5.69 11.49 -3.80
N GLN A 43 5.20 11.61 -5.04
CA GLN A 43 5.56 12.71 -5.94
C GLN A 43 5.17 14.08 -5.36
N ILE A 44 3.96 14.23 -4.82
CA ILE A 44 3.52 15.47 -4.15
C ILE A 44 4.37 15.79 -2.91
N MET A 45 4.86 14.77 -2.20
CA MET A 45 5.75 14.93 -1.05
C MET A 45 7.22 15.19 -1.43
N GLY A 46 7.55 15.25 -2.72
CA GLY A 46 8.89 15.59 -3.21
C GLY A 46 9.82 14.40 -3.48
N ARG A 47 9.36 13.15 -3.36
CA ARG A 47 10.08 11.97 -3.90
C ARG A 47 9.92 11.99 -5.43
N SER A 48 10.96 12.43 -6.13
CA SER A 48 10.98 12.50 -7.59
C SER A 48 11.21 11.09 -8.16
N HIS A 49 10.25 10.56 -8.93
CA HIS A 49 10.27 9.18 -9.45
C HIS A 49 10.40 8.10 -8.37
N PRO A 50 9.36 7.88 -7.53
CA PRO A 50 9.34 6.68 -6.69
C PRO A 50 9.32 5.44 -7.58
N SER A 51 10.27 4.53 -7.39
CA SER A 51 10.28 3.26 -8.10
C SER A 51 9.16 2.36 -7.57
N THR A 52 8.80 1.33 -8.32
CA THR A 52 7.83 0.34 -7.86
C THR A 52 8.23 -0.29 -6.51
N GLU A 53 9.53 -0.47 -6.30
CA GLU A 53 10.10 -0.92 -5.01
C GLU A 53 9.89 0.11 -3.89
N ASP A 54 10.07 1.42 -4.14
CA ASP A 54 9.75 2.46 -3.15
C ASP A 54 8.26 2.43 -2.78
N VAL A 55 7.38 2.19 -3.76
CA VAL A 55 5.92 2.14 -3.55
C VAL A 55 5.52 0.88 -2.77
N GLN A 56 6.14 -0.26 -3.07
CA GLN A 56 5.93 -1.52 -2.36
C GLN A 56 6.44 -1.46 -0.91
N ASP A 57 7.53 -0.75 -0.69
CA ASP A 57 8.10 -0.51 0.64
C ASP A 57 7.42 0.65 1.39
N TYR A 58 6.51 1.36 0.72
CA TYR A 58 5.82 2.52 1.26
C TYR A 58 6.74 3.74 1.48
N GLY A 59 7.92 3.74 0.85
CA GLY A 59 8.95 4.78 0.93
C GLY A 59 9.64 4.86 2.30
N LEU A 60 9.58 3.77 3.08
CA LEU A 60 10.11 3.67 4.44
C LEU A 60 11.62 3.39 4.47
N TYR A 61 12.17 2.83 3.38
CA TYR A 61 13.59 2.58 3.15
C TYR A 61 14.19 3.43 2.01
#